data_AF-A0A959CPY5-F1
#
_entry.id   AF-A0A959CPY5-F1
#
_cell.length_a   1.000
_cell.length_b   1.000
_cell.length_c   1.000
_cell.angle_alpha   90.00
_cell.angle_beta   90.00
_cell.angle_gamma   90.00
#
_symmetry.space_group_name_H-M   'P 1'
#
loop_
_entity.id
_entity.type
_entity.pdbx_description
1 polymer ?
#
loop_
_entity_poly.entity_id
_entity_poly.type
_entity_poly.pdbx_seq_one_letter_code
_entity_poly.pdbx_strand_id
1 'polypeptide(L)'
;LNKRFDPKEIVHIGKFDPDEVLNVLYYEGERGWTMAKRFLVETTTTGQRFPFLTEDRRTKLLYASLDAAPKVSYSMKVNSKKVEGELDIADFVDVKGWKAIGNKVSDQKLTGVKEVKEEPEKQPVKEQKEHKKEKAEGKLKAGDSIEFDVENNGQGKLF
;
A
#
# COMPACT_ATOMS: atom_id res chain seq x y z
N LEU A 1 -20.57 19.42 -25.84
CA LEU A 1 -19.28 18.95 -26.38
C LEU A 1 -18.91 17.64 -25.67
N ASN A 2 -18.92 16.50 -26.38
CA ASN A 2 -18.57 15.20 -25.79
C ASN A 2 -17.05 15.07 -25.70
N LYS A 3 -16.49 15.07 -24.48
CA LYS A 3 -15.06 14.81 -24.25
C LYS A 3 -14.85 13.31 -24.19
N ARG A 4 -13.97 12.81 -25.06
CA ARG A 4 -13.56 11.39 -25.08
C ARG A 4 -12.18 11.28 -24.43
N PHE A 5 -12.02 10.29 -23.56
CA PHE A 5 -10.76 9.95 -22.93
C PHE A 5 -10.41 8.52 -23.33
N ASP A 6 -9.15 8.26 -23.69
CA ASP A 6 -8.68 6.90 -23.95
C ASP A 6 -8.42 6.23 -22.60
N PRO A 7 -9.12 5.13 -22.26
CA PRO A 7 -8.91 4.42 -21.00
C PRO A 7 -7.46 3.99 -20.76
N LYS A 8 -6.66 3.80 -21.83
CA LYS A 8 -5.24 3.43 -21.72
C LYS A 8 -4.35 4.56 -21.23
N GLU A 9 -4.79 5.81 -21.37
CA GLU A 9 -4.07 7.00 -20.94
C GLU A 9 -4.52 7.49 -19.55
N ILE A 10 -5.49 6.81 -18.94
CA ILE A 10 -6.06 7.18 -17.65
C ILE A 10 -5.41 6.32 -16.57
N VAL A 11 -4.72 6.96 -15.62
CA VAL A 11 -4.21 6.30 -14.42
C VAL A 11 -5.27 6.25 -13.31
N HIS A 12 -6.06 7.33 -13.17
CA HIS A 12 -7.11 7.42 -12.16
C HIS A 12 -8.28 8.27 -12.69
N ILE A 13 -9.51 7.90 -12.33
CA ILE A 13 -10.72 8.67 -12.56
C ILE A 13 -11.61 8.58 -11.32
N GLY A 14 -12.02 9.73 -10.80
CA GLY A 14 -12.75 9.82 -9.54
C GLY A 14 -13.41 11.19 -9.36
N LYS A 15 -14.14 11.33 -8.26
CA LYS A 15 -14.66 12.63 -7.82
C LYS A 15 -13.50 13.44 -7.23
N PHE A 16 -13.38 14.70 -7.62
CA PHE A 16 -12.33 15.57 -7.11
C PHE A 16 -12.51 15.86 -5.61
N ASP A 17 -11.44 15.65 -4.85
CA ASP A 17 -11.29 16.06 -3.46
C ASP A 17 -10.06 17.01 -3.35
N PRO A 18 -10.23 18.25 -2.86
CA PRO A 18 -9.12 19.20 -2.70
C PRO A 18 -8.03 18.78 -1.71
N ASP A 19 -8.36 17.90 -0.77
CA ASP A 19 -7.44 17.46 0.30
C ASP A 19 -6.65 16.20 -0.10
N GLU A 20 -6.96 15.60 -1.27
CA GLU A 20 -6.24 14.45 -1.79
C GLU A 20 -4.87 14.85 -2.35
N VAL A 21 -3.83 14.19 -1.82
CA VAL A 21 -2.45 14.36 -2.30
C VAL A 21 -2.20 13.43 -3.46
N LEU A 22 -1.79 14.00 -4.60
CA LEU A 22 -1.30 13.21 -5.73
C LEU A 22 0.16 12.85 -5.51
N ASN A 23 0.44 11.56 -5.44
CA ASN A 23 1.76 10.98 -5.32
C ASN A 23 2.23 10.52 -6.69
N VAL A 24 3.41 10.95 -7.12
CA VAL A 24 3.92 10.72 -8.47
C VAL A 24 5.36 10.27 -8.42
N LEU A 25 5.67 9.19 -9.16
CA LEU A 25 7.02 8.80 -9.50
C LEU A 25 7.18 8.91 -11.02
N TYR A 26 8.20 9.63 -11.47
CA TYR A 26 8.41 9.86 -12.89
C TYR A 26 9.91 9.92 -13.22
N TYR A 27 10.25 9.61 -14.46
CA TYR A 27 11.58 9.83 -15.01
C TYR A 27 11.61 11.22 -15.66
N GLU A 28 12.55 12.06 -15.24
CA GLU A 28 12.79 13.40 -15.76
C GLU A 28 13.78 13.29 -16.94
N GLY A 29 13.34 13.72 -18.11
CA GLY A 29 14.04 13.51 -19.36
C GLY A 29 15.31 14.32 -19.52
N GLU A 30 15.33 15.56 -19.03
CA GLU A 30 16.44 16.50 -19.23
C GLU A 30 17.70 16.05 -18.47
N ARG A 31 17.53 15.70 -17.19
CA ARG A 31 18.60 15.30 -16.26
C ARG A 31 18.83 13.79 -16.24
N GLY A 32 17.84 13.01 -16.65
CA GLY A 32 17.91 11.55 -16.64
C GLY A 32 17.72 10.92 -15.26
N TRP A 33 17.02 11.60 -14.36
CA TRP A 33 16.78 11.15 -12.98
C TRP A 33 15.37 10.62 -12.80
N THR A 34 15.20 9.67 -11.88
CA THR A 34 13.86 9.37 -11.35
C THR A 34 13.57 10.29 -10.17
N MET A 35 12.42 10.94 -10.24
CA MET A 35 11.94 11.95 -9.31
C MET A 35 10.64 11.49 -8.66
N ALA A 36 10.49 11.75 -7.37
CA ALA A 36 9.23 11.62 -6.64
C ALA A 36 8.66 13.01 -6.34
N LYS A 37 7.36 13.16 -6.52
CA LYS A 37 6.66 14.44 -6.35
C LYS A 37 5.31 14.19 -5.68
N ARG A 38 4.99 15.01 -4.68
CA ARG A 38 3.69 15.03 -4.00
C ARG A 38 3.12 16.44 -4.02
N PHE A 39 1.86 16.57 -4.36
CA PHE A 39 1.18 17.87 -4.42
C PHE A 39 -0.34 17.74 -4.34
N LEU A 40 -1.00 18.80 -3.87
CA LEU A 40 -2.45 18.95 -3.94
C LEU A 40 -2.86 19.54 -5.29
N VAL A 41 -3.99 19.10 -5.83
CA VAL A 41 -4.52 19.64 -7.08
C VAL A 41 -5.24 20.96 -6.81
N GLU A 42 -4.55 22.07 -7.08
CA GLU A 42 -5.05 23.43 -6.84
C GLU A 42 -5.84 24.02 -8.03
N THR A 43 -5.88 23.31 -9.17
CA THR A 43 -6.46 23.83 -10.41
C THR A 43 -7.98 23.63 -10.45
N THR A 44 -8.74 24.72 -10.43
CA THR A 44 -10.22 24.68 -10.35
C THR A 44 -10.92 24.79 -11.72
N THR A 45 -10.19 25.15 -12.78
CA THR A 45 -10.79 25.35 -14.10
C THR A 45 -11.12 24.02 -14.78
N THR A 46 -12.41 23.72 -14.91
CA THR A 46 -12.87 22.51 -15.60
C THR A 46 -12.56 22.55 -17.08
N GLY A 47 -12.01 21.45 -17.59
CA GLY A 47 -11.90 21.20 -19.00
C GLY A 47 -10.65 21.75 -19.68
N GLN A 48 -9.76 22.39 -18.93
CA GLN A 48 -8.39 22.67 -19.30
C GLN A 48 -7.48 21.52 -18.81
N ARG A 49 -6.41 21.23 -19.56
CA ARG A 49 -5.37 20.28 -19.13
C ARG A 49 -4.24 21.06 -18.45
N PHE A 50 -3.79 20.56 -17.31
CA PHE A 50 -2.69 21.14 -16.55
C PHE A 50 -1.52 20.15 -16.52
N PRO A 51 -0.51 20.30 -17.40
CA PRO A 51 0.68 19.46 -17.33
C PRO A 51 1.46 19.80 -16.06
N PHE A 52 1.82 18.78 -15.28
CA PHE A 52 2.57 18.93 -14.03
C PHE A 52 3.96 18.26 -14.08
N LEU A 53 4.32 17.63 -15.21
CA LEU A 53 5.64 17.08 -15.48
C LEU A 53 6.43 18.00 -16.41
N THR A 54 7.73 17.77 -16.52
CA THR A 54 8.61 18.53 -17.43
C THR A 54 8.29 18.22 -18.90
N GLU A 55 8.56 19.17 -19.80
CA GLU A 55 8.19 19.09 -21.22
C GLU A 55 9.15 18.25 -22.10
N ASP A 56 10.24 17.72 -21.53
CA ASP A 56 11.17 16.87 -22.29
C ASP A 56 10.47 15.59 -22.78
N ARG A 57 10.67 15.25 -24.06
CA ARG A 57 10.03 14.08 -24.70
C ARG A 57 10.40 12.74 -24.06
N ARG A 58 11.52 12.69 -23.34
CA ARG A 58 11.99 11.51 -22.61
C ARG A 58 11.36 11.42 -21.23
N THR A 59 10.70 12.48 -20.74
CA THR A 59 9.98 12.47 -19.47
C THR A 59 8.86 11.44 -19.53
N LYS A 60 8.80 10.56 -18.52
CA LYS A 60 7.83 9.46 -18.46
C LYS A 60 7.28 9.31 -17.07
N LEU A 61 5.95 9.27 -16.98
CA LEU A 61 5.26 8.85 -15.75
C LEU A 61 5.55 7.36 -15.52
N LEU A 62 5.97 7.02 -14.29
CA LEU A 62 6.25 5.64 -13.90
C LEU A 62 5.17 5.09 -12.97
N TYR A 63 4.65 5.94 -12.09
CA TYR A 63 3.58 5.62 -11.15
C TYR A 63 2.86 6.90 -10.71
N ALA A 64 1.56 6.80 -10.47
CA ALA A 64 0.81 7.81 -9.75
C ALA A 64 -0.32 7.17 -8.92
N SER A 65 -0.58 7.71 -7.73
CA SER A 65 -1.69 7.29 -6.86
C SER A 65 -2.16 8.46 -5.98
N LEU A 66 -3.42 8.39 -5.56
CA LEU A 66 -4.03 9.29 -4.57
C LEU A 66 -4.06 8.67 -3.16
N ASP A 67 -3.49 7.49 -2.98
CA ASP A 67 -3.43 6.84 -1.68
C ASP A 67 -2.65 7.68 -0.65
N ALA A 68 -3.12 7.68 0.60
CA ALA A 68 -2.54 8.52 1.66
C ALA A 68 -1.09 8.13 2.01
N ALA A 69 -0.76 6.83 1.93
CA ALA A 69 0.56 6.28 2.22
C ALA A 69 0.98 5.27 1.12
N PRO A 70 1.39 5.75 -0.07
CA PRO A 70 1.72 4.86 -1.17
C PRO A 70 3.12 4.30 -1.01
N LYS A 71 3.18 2.97 -0.87
CA LYS A 71 4.42 2.21 -0.89
C LYS A 71 4.62 1.58 -2.26
N VAL A 72 5.82 1.73 -2.81
CA VAL A 72 6.16 1.14 -4.11
C VAL A 72 7.43 0.32 -4.01
N SER A 73 7.41 -0.87 -4.60
CA SER A 73 8.61 -1.64 -4.88
C SER A 73 9.12 -1.24 -6.26
N TYR A 74 10.42 -1.03 -6.38
CA TYR A 74 11.04 -0.69 -7.64
C TYR A 74 12.23 -1.59 -7.97
N SER A 75 12.57 -1.62 -9.25
CA SER A 75 13.79 -2.26 -9.75
C SER A 75 14.51 -1.36 -10.75
N MET A 76 15.83 -1.44 -10.77
CA MET A 76 16.68 -0.76 -11.74
C MET A 76 17.92 -1.60 -12.07
N LYS A 77 18.64 -1.24 -13.14
CA LYS A 77 19.92 -1.87 -13.50
C LYS A 77 21.07 -0.91 -13.25
N VAL A 78 21.92 -1.24 -12.28
CA VAL A 78 23.15 -0.51 -11.97
C VAL A 78 24.33 -1.40 -12.33
N ASN A 79 25.21 -0.96 -13.23
CA ASN A 79 26.39 -1.73 -13.68
C ASN A 79 26.06 -3.19 -14.06
N SER A 80 24.99 -3.37 -14.86
CA SER A 80 24.47 -4.67 -15.31
C SER A 80 23.91 -5.59 -14.21
N LYS A 81 23.84 -5.14 -12.95
CA LYS A 81 23.18 -5.86 -11.85
C LYS A 81 21.79 -5.30 -11.63
N LYS A 82 20.82 -6.19 -11.42
CA LYS A 82 19.47 -5.80 -11.02
C LYS A 82 19.49 -5.45 -9.53
N VAL A 83 19.04 -4.24 -9.21
CA VAL A 83 18.86 -3.74 -7.85
C VAL A 83 17.38 -3.53 -7.64
N GLU A 84 16.86 -4.00 -6.52
CA GLU A 84 15.48 -3.82 -6.09
C GLU A 84 15.45 -3.04 -4.78
N GLY A 85 14.37 -2.33 -4.54
CA GLY A 85 14.17 -1.56 -3.32
C GLY A 85 12.70 -1.22 -3.13
N GLU A 86 12.40 -0.66 -1.97
CA GLU A 86 11.09 -0.15 -1.63
C GLU A 86 11.19 1.33 -1.30
N LEU A 87 10.12 2.06 -1.60
CA LEU A 87 10.01 3.48 -1.34
C LEU A 87 8.62 3.76 -0.78
N ASP A 88 8.58 4.27 0.45
CA ASP A 88 7.42 4.99 0.96
C ASP A 88 7.49 6.42 0.41
N ILE A 89 6.56 6.76 -0.49
CA ILE A 89 6.56 8.07 -1.14
C ILE A 89 6.17 9.16 -0.14
N ALA A 90 5.28 8.84 0.81
CA ALA A 90 4.79 9.80 1.77
C ALA A 90 5.87 10.23 2.77
N ASP A 91 6.69 9.28 3.21
CA ASP A 91 7.83 9.56 4.10
C ASP A 91 9.02 10.19 3.35
N PHE A 92 9.16 9.92 2.04
CA PHE A 92 10.31 10.39 1.27
C PHE A 92 10.21 11.85 0.79
N VAL A 93 9.00 12.34 0.52
CA VAL A 93 8.77 13.71 0.03
C VAL A 93 7.63 14.34 0.80
N ASP A 94 7.81 15.57 1.26
CA ASP A 94 6.69 16.38 1.73
C ASP A 94 5.81 16.84 0.57
N VAL A 95 4.58 17.24 0.89
CA VAL A 95 3.68 17.89 -0.08
C VAL A 95 4.29 19.21 -0.53
N LYS A 96 4.50 19.35 -1.84
CA LYS A 96 5.01 20.57 -2.48
C LYS A 96 3.94 21.19 -3.37
N GLY A 97 4.24 22.37 -3.92
CA GLY A 97 3.40 22.97 -4.95
C GLY A 97 3.37 22.15 -6.24
N TRP A 98 2.25 22.15 -6.95
CA TRP A 98 2.06 21.36 -8.17
C TRP A 98 3.00 21.70 -9.33
N LYS A 99 3.68 22.86 -9.30
CA LYS A 99 4.73 23.23 -10.27
C LYS A 99 6.14 22.81 -9.86
N ALA A 100 6.33 22.30 -8.64
CA ALA A 100 7.64 21.86 -8.17
C ALA A 100 8.12 20.63 -8.96
N ILE A 101 9.44 20.46 -9.08
CA ILE A 101 10.03 19.30 -9.77
C ILE A 101 9.91 18.03 -8.90
N GLY A 102 10.06 18.16 -7.58
CA GLY A 102 10.06 17.04 -6.64
C GLY A 102 11.45 16.73 -6.09
N ASN A 103 11.61 15.55 -5.50
CA ASN A 103 12.86 15.05 -4.91
C ASN A 103 13.48 13.96 -5.79
N LYS A 104 14.81 13.93 -5.85
CA LYS A 104 15.55 12.91 -6.61
C LYS A 104 15.56 11.58 -5.86
N VAL A 105 14.97 10.55 -6.47
CA VAL A 105 14.96 9.17 -5.96
C VAL A 105 16.18 8.40 -6.47
N SER A 106 16.50 8.55 -7.75
CA SER A 106 17.63 7.84 -8.38
C SER A 106 18.21 8.64 -9.54
N ASP A 107 19.51 8.45 -9.79
CA ASP A 107 20.22 9.00 -10.95
C ASP A 107 19.95 8.22 -12.25
N GLN A 108 19.10 7.19 -12.20
CA GLN A 108 18.76 6.36 -13.35
C GLN A 108 17.26 6.10 -13.42
N LYS A 109 16.81 5.68 -14.60
CA LYS A 109 15.43 5.26 -14.83
C LYS A 109 15.12 3.94 -14.13
N LEU A 110 14.05 3.91 -13.34
CA LEU A 110 13.48 2.67 -12.83
C LEU A 110 12.87 1.83 -13.95
N THR A 111 13.15 0.54 -13.95
CA THR A 111 12.67 -0.42 -14.97
C THR A 111 11.38 -1.12 -14.56
N GLY A 112 11.15 -1.28 -13.26
CA GLY A 112 9.90 -1.82 -12.73
C GLY A 112 9.49 -0.99 -11.53
N VAL A 113 8.22 -0.61 -11.47
CA VAL A 113 7.59 0.06 -10.34
C VAL A 113 6.27 -0.66 -10.12
N LYS A 114 6.04 -1.14 -8.91
CA LYS A 114 4.81 -1.82 -8.52
C LYS A 114 4.35 -1.29 -7.18
N GLU A 115 3.05 -1.02 -7.08
CA GLU A 115 2.42 -0.69 -5.82
C GLU A 115 2.45 -1.89 -4.87
N VAL A 116 2.88 -1.63 -3.64
CA VAL A 116 2.82 -2.59 -2.54
C VAL A 116 1.62 -2.19 -1.71
N LYS A 117 0.51 -2.89 -1.92
CA LYS A 117 -0.64 -2.76 -1.02
C LYS A 117 -0.35 -3.62 0.19
N GLU A 118 -0.25 -2.98 1.35
CA GLU A 118 -0.40 -3.70 2.61
C GLU A 118 -1.85 -4.20 2.63
N GLU A 119 -2.05 -5.48 2.31
CA GLU A 119 -3.26 -6.15 2.79
C GLU A 119 -3.27 -5.98 4.31
N PRO A 120 -4.40 -5.54 4.92
CA PRO A 120 -4.46 -5.47 6.36
C PRO A 120 -4.14 -6.87 6.88
N GLU A 121 -3.03 -7.00 7.61
CA GLU A 121 -2.63 -8.25 8.22
C GLU A 121 -3.83 -8.83 8.95
N LYS A 122 -4.33 -9.98 8.47
CA LYS A 122 -5.24 -10.80 9.27
C LYS A 122 -4.46 -11.15 10.52
N GLN A 123 -4.78 -10.47 11.62
CA GLN A 123 -4.22 -10.74 12.93
C GLN A 123 -4.24 -12.27 13.14
N PRO A 124 -3.11 -12.89 13.52
CA PRO A 124 -3.10 -14.32 13.81
C PRO A 124 -4.04 -14.56 14.98
N VAL A 125 -5.15 -15.26 14.73
CA VAL A 125 -5.98 -15.80 15.80
C VAL A 125 -5.07 -16.72 16.61
N LYS A 126 -4.82 -16.33 17.86
CA LYS A 126 -4.05 -17.09 18.83
C LYS A 126 -4.74 -18.44 19.05
N GLU A 127 -4.27 -19.48 18.40
CA GLU A 127 -4.61 -20.85 18.77
C GLU A 127 -3.74 -21.23 19.98
N GLN A 128 -4.30 -21.07 21.16
CA GLN A 128 -3.70 -21.56 22.40
C GLN A 128 -3.58 -23.08 22.32
N LYS A 129 -2.35 -23.61 22.32
CA LYS A 129 -2.09 -25.01 22.69
C LYS A 129 -1.24 -25.01 23.95
N GLU A 130 -1.92 -25.12 25.09
CA GLU A 130 -1.32 -25.52 26.36
C GLU A 130 -0.76 -26.94 26.25
N HIS A 131 0.43 -27.12 26.80
CA HIS A 131 1.04 -28.42 27.07
C HIS A 131 0.20 -29.24 28.06
N LYS A 132 0.06 -30.56 27.82
CA LYS A 132 0.16 -31.52 28.92
C LYS A 132 0.75 -32.87 28.48
N LYS A 133 1.69 -33.33 29.29
CA LYS A 133 2.46 -34.58 29.21
C LYS A 133 1.63 -35.84 29.50
N GLU A 134 2.09 -36.94 28.89
CA GLU A 134 2.22 -38.34 29.35
C GLU A 134 1.00 -39.19 29.79
N LYS A 135 0.80 -40.26 28.98
CA LYS A 135 0.49 -41.69 29.25
C LYS A 135 -0.24 -42.09 30.55
N ALA A 136 -1.33 -42.86 30.38
CA ALA A 136 -1.50 -44.22 30.93
C ALA A 136 -2.73 -44.93 30.31
N GLU A 137 -2.69 -46.25 30.34
CA GLU A 137 -3.57 -47.23 29.69
C GLU A 137 -5.01 -47.29 30.24
N GLY A 138 -5.95 -47.74 29.42
CA GLY A 138 -7.29 -48.18 29.88
C GLY A 138 -8.29 -48.34 28.74
N LYS A 139 -8.46 -49.57 28.24
CA LYS A 139 -9.53 -49.95 27.31
C LYS A 139 -10.88 -49.86 28.03
N LEU A 140 -11.80 -49.03 27.54
CA LEU A 140 -13.23 -49.12 27.86
C LEU A 140 -14.02 -49.33 26.55
N LYS A 141 -15.04 -50.21 26.59
CA LYS A 141 -15.84 -50.66 25.44
C LYS A 141 -17.26 -50.08 25.51
N ALA A 142 -17.95 -50.07 24.37
CA ALA A 142 -19.34 -49.64 24.27
C ALA A 142 -20.25 -50.45 25.20
N GLY A 143 -20.82 -49.77 26.21
CA GLY A 143 -21.63 -50.38 27.26
C GLY A 143 -21.51 -49.71 28.63
N ASP A 144 -20.51 -48.85 28.86
CA ASP A 144 -20.41 -48.12 30.12
C ASP A 144 -21.48 -47.03 30.24
N SER A 145 -22.23 -47.12 31.34
CA SER A 145 -23.27 -46.16 31.74
C SER A 145 -22.61 -45.04 32.53
N ILE A 146 -22.83 -43.79 32.13
CA ILE A 146 -22.31 -42.61 32.82
C ILE A 146 -23.43 -42.06 33.70
N GLU A 147 -23.25 -42.10 35.01
CA GLU A 147 -24.14 -41.44 35.97
C GLU A 147 -23.97 -39.91 35.88
N PHE A 148 -25.09 -39.19 35.76
CA PHE A 148 -25.12 -37.72 35.78
C PHE A 148 -25.24 -37.24 37.22
N ASP A 149 -24.14 -36.78 37.81
CA ASP A 149 -24.19 -35.99 39.04
C ASP A 149 -24.39 -34.49 38.70
N VAL A 150 -25.57 -33.98 39.06
CA VAL A 150 -25.92 -32.56 39.01
C VAL A 150 -25.54 -31.95 40.36
N GLU A 151 -24.42 -31.22 40.42
CA GLU A 151 -24.11 -30.37 41.56
C GLU A 151 -24.50 -28.91 41.26
N ASN A 152 -25.74 -28.60 41.64
CA ASN A 152 -26.16 -27.26 42.01
C ASN A 152 -25.54 -26.93 43.37
N ASN A 153 -24.67 -25.92 43.45
CA ASN A 153 -24.39 -25.22 44.71
C ASN A 153 -23.95 -23.79 44.43
N GLY A 154 -24.92 -22.88 44.39
CA GLY A 154 -24.67 -21.46 44.55
C GLY A 154 -24.14 -21.12 45.95
N GLN A 155 -23.38 -20.05 46.04
CA GLN A 155 -23.69 -18.88 46.88
C GLN A 155 -22.55 -17.86 46.77
N GLY A 156 -22.91 -16.68 46.25
CA GLY A 156 -22.14 -15.47 46.47
C GLY A 156 -22.22 -15.06 47.95
N LYS A 157 -21.10 -14.55 48.47
CA LYS A 157 -21.01 -14.01 49.83
C LYS A 157 -20.84 -12.49 49.73
N LEU A 158 -21.84 -11.78 50.25
CA LEU A 158 -21.73 -10.39 50.66
C LEU A 158 -20.83 -10.33 51.90
N PHE A 159 -19.68 -9.68 51.71
CA PHE A 159 -18.94 -8.73 52.54
C PHE A 159 -17.44 -8.89 52.29
#